data_AF-A0A7C3Q667-F1
#
_entry.id   AF-A0A7C3Q667-F1
#
_cell.length_a   1.000
_cell.length_b   1.000
_cell.length_c   1.000
_cell.angle_alpha   90.00
_cell.angle_beta   90.00
_cell.angle_gamma   90.00
#
_symmetry.space_group_name_H-M   'P 1'
#
loop_
_entity.id
_entity.type
_entity.pdbx_description
1 polymer ?
#
loop_
_entity_poly.entity_id
_entity_poly.type
_entity_poly.pdbx_seq_one_letter_code
_entity_poly.pdbx_strand_id
1 'polypeptide(L)'
;HYFLDYEHIPECLQNAWVIQNHKNNAEAIEAFLTAPVDGQQLQELKTASSLVEAPNLDNTPKEEDLVKMFKKIKDIKKRNSTIVKAYKEGYSQHRIAKVLGMAQSTIHGIIKRYG
;
A
#
# COMPACT_ATOMS: atom_id res chain seq x y z
N HIS A 1 -2.54 -5.66 25.73
CA HIS A 1 -2.70 -5.67 24.25
C HIS A 1 -4.18 -5.49 23.91
N TYR A 2 -4.54 -4.79 22.83
CA TYR A 2 -5.94 -4.60 22.43
C TYR A 2 -6.73 -5.93 22.31
N PHE A 3 -6.03 -7.03 21.99
CA PHE A 3 -6.63 -8.36 21.89
C PHE A 3 -6.98 -9.02 23.24
N LEU A 4 -6.55 -8.47 24.37
CA LEU A 4 -6.86 -8.95 25.72
C LEU A 4 -7.98 -8.13 26.40
N ASP A 5 -8.34 -6.98 25.83
CA ASP A 5 -9.40 -6.09 26.30
C ASP A 5 -10.62 -6.23 25.38
N TYR A 6 -11.39 -7.30 25.62
CA TYR A 6 -12.50 -7.71 24.76
C TYR A 6 -13.66 -6.70 24.70
N GLU A 7 -13.80 -5.88 25.74
CA GLU A 7 -14.85 -4.85 25.80
C GLU A 7 -14.53 -3.64 24.92
N HIS A 8 -13.26 -3.43 24.59
CA HIS A 8 -12.78 -2.23 23.87
C HIS A 8 -11.99 -2.53 22.60
N ILE A 9 -12.23 -3.67 21.96
CA ILE A 9 -11.54 -4.01 20.69
C ILE A 9 -11.99 -3.03 19.58
N PRO A 10 -11.06 -2.28 18.96
CA PRO A 10 -11.38 -1.43 17.83
C PRO A 10 -12.07 -2.19 16.70
N GLU A 11 -13.03 -1.57 16.03
CA GLU A 11 -13.81 -2.18 14.94
C GLU A 11 -12.91 -2.81 13.86
N CYS A 12 -11.84 -2.11 13.49
CA CYS A 12 -10.86 -2.59 12.50
C CYS A 12 -10.13 -3.88 12.91
N LEU A 13 -10.11 -4.21 14.20
CA LEU A 13 -9.47 -5.40 14.73
C LEU A 13 -10.45 -6.54 15.00
N GLN A 14 -11.77 -6.31 15.02
CA GLN A 14 -12.77 -7.34 15.37
C GLN A 14 -12.71 -8.59 14.47
N ASN A 15 -12.27 -8.43 13.22
CA ASN A 15 -12.10 -9.52 12.26
C ASN A 15 -10.67 -10.10 12.22
N ALA A 16 -9.79 -9.71 13.15
CA ALA A 16 -8.44 -10.24 13.19
C ALA A 16 -8.45 -11.75 13.49
N TRP A 17 -7.51 -12.48 12.87
CA TRP A 17 -7.39 -13.93 13.03
C TRP A 17 -7.25 -14.34 14.51
N VAL A 18 -6.49 -13.59 15.30
CA VAL A 18 -6.31 -13.84 16.75
C VAL A 18 -7.65 -13.81 17.49
N ILE A 19 -8.54 -12.88 17.14
CA ILE A 19 -9.87 -12.79 17.76
C ILE A 19 -10.74 -13.95 17.31
N GLN A 20 -10.72 -14.29 16.01
CA GLN A 20 -11.55 -15.38 15.49
C GLN A 20 -11.16 -16.75 16.07
N ASN A 21 -9.87 -16.98 16.35
CA ASN A 21 -9.35 -18.28 16.77
C ASN A 21 -9.12 -18.40 18.28
N HIS A 22 -8.96 -17.28 19.00
CA HIS A 22 -8.62 -17.28 20.43
C HIS A 22 -9.52 -16.36 21.28
N LYS A 23 -10.73 -16.00 20.80
CA LYS A 23 -11.66 -15.02 21.40
C LYS A 23 -11.87 -15.13 22.91
N ASN A 24 -11.73 -16.31 23.51
CA ASN A 24 -12.00 -16.53 24.94
C ASN A 24 -10.81 -17.13 25.69
N ASN A 25 -9.61 -17.11 25.09
CA ASN A 25 -8.43 -17.74 25.67
C ASN A 25 -7.31 -16.71 25.81
N ALA A 26 -7.39 -15.93 26.89
CA ALA A 26 -6.43 -14.87 27.19
C ALA A 26 -5.00 -15.41 27.31
N GLU A 27 -4.82 -16.59 27.90
CA GLU A 27 -3.52 -17.25 28.04
C GLU A 27 -2.93 -17.64 26.68
N ALA A 28 -3.75 -18.16 25.76
CA ALA A 28 -3.30 -18.46 24.40
C ALA A 28 -2.96 -17.19 23.60
N ILE A 29 -3.73 -16.11 23.77
CA ILE A 29 -3.41 -14.82 23.14
C ILE A 29 -2.10 -14.26 23.68
N GLU A 30 -1.91 -14.30 25.01
CA GLU A 30 -0.70 -13.83 25.65
C GLU A 30 0.50 -14.65 25.18
N ALA A 31 0.43 -15.98 25.23
CA ALA A 31 1.46 -16.87 24.75
C ALA A 31 1.79 -16.62 23.26
N PHE A 32 0.79 -16.39 22.41
CA PHE A 32 1.00 -16.06 21.00
C PHE A 32 1.74 -14.72 20.82
N LEU A 33 1.40 -13.70 21.60
CA LEU A 33 2.00 -12.37 21.50
C LEU A 33 3.40 -12.30 22.12
N THR A 34 3.68 -13.14 23.12
CA THR A 34 4.97 -13.15 23.83
C THR A 34 5.89 -14.26 23.35
N ALA A 35 5.44 -15.16 22.48
CA ALA A 35 6.26 -16.23 21.93
C ALA A 35 7.50 -15.62 21.24
N PRO A 36 8.72 -16.10 21.57
CA PRO A 36 9.91 -15.66 20.87
C PRO A 36 9.80 -16.08 19.42
N VAL A 37 9.85 -15.10 18.52
CA VAL A 37 9.80 -15.38 17.09
C VAL A 37 11.15 -15.97 16.69
N ASP A 38 11.15 -17.23 16.26
CA ASP A 38 12.32 -17.84 15.64
C ASP A 38 12.62 -17.12 14.30
N GLY A 39 13.89 -16.84 14.04
CA GLY A 39 14.32 -16.11 12.85
C GLY A 39 13.91 -16.81 11.55
N GLN A 40 13.84 -18.15 11.57
CA GLN A 40 13.37 -18.94 10.44
C GLN A 40 11.86 -18.76 10.21
N GLN A 41 11.05 -18.80 11.27
CA GLN A 41 9.60 -18.57 11.20
C GLN A 41 9.28 -17.15 10.70
N LEU A 42 10.07 -16.15 11.12
CA LEU A 42 9.92 -14.79 10.62
C LEU A 42 10.21 -14.69 9.11
N GLN A 43 11.22 -15.41 8.62
CA GLN A 43 11.56 -15.43 7.20
C GLN A 43 10.49 -16.13 6.36
N GLU A 44 9.93 -17.22 6.87
CA GLU A 44 8.81 -17.93 6.25
C GLU A 44 7.56 -17.05 6.21
N LEU A 45 7.23 -16.35 7.30
CA LEU A 45 6.10 -15.40 7.36
C LEU A 45 6.27 -14.24 6.38
N LYS A 46 7.47 -13.65 6.27
CA LYS A 46 7.75 -12.60 5.28
C LYS A 46 7.57 -13.09 3.85
N THR A 47 8.00 -14.32 3.58
CA THR A 47 7.88 -14.94 2.25
C THR A 47 6.41 -15.23 1.94
N ALA A 48 5.67 -15.87 2.86
CA ALA A 48 4.24 -16.13 2.71
C ALA A 48 3.42 -14.84 2.58
N SER A 49 3.71 -13.82 3.39
CA SER A 49 3.06 -12.50 3.30
C SER A 49 3.35 -11.79 1.98
N SER A 50 4.48 -12.06 1.33
CA SER A 50 4.80 -11.50 0.01
C SER A 50 4.10 -12.28 -1.12
N LEU A 51 3.74 -13.54 -0.87
CA LEU A 51 3.04 -14.42 -1.82
C LEU A 51 1.52 -14.29 -1.74
N VAL A 52 0.98 -13.92 -0.59
CA VAL A 52 -0.42 -13.54 -0.46
C VAL A 52 -0.55 -12.12 -0.98
N GLU A 53 -1.12 -11.98 -2.17
CA GLU A 53 -1.71 -10.70 -2.58
C GLU A 53 -2.75 -10.34 -1.51
N ALA A 54 -2.38 -9.43 -0.60
CA ALA A 54 -3.40 -8.74 0.19
C ALA A 54 -4.46 -8.25 -0.81
N PRO A 55 -5.76 -8.32 -0.48
CA PRO A 55 -6.77 -7.68 -1.32
C PRO A 55 -6.40 -6.20 -1.32
N ASN A 56 -5.64 -5.81 -2.34
CA ASN A 56 -5.51 -4.44 -2.78
C ASN A 56 -6.96 -4.12 -3.11
N LEU A 57 -7.68 -3.52 -2.16
CA LEU A 57 -8.82 -2.68 -2.50
C LEU A 57 -8.27 -1.84 -3.64
N ASP A 58 -8.72 -2.14 -4.86
CA ASP A 58 -8.17 -1.67 -6.13
C ASP A 58 -8.59 -0.19 -6.31
N ASN A 59 -8.24 0.61 -5.31
CA ASN A 59 -8.24 2.05 -5.27
C ASN A 59 -7.03 2.58 -6.06
N THR A 60 -6.22 1.69 -6.64
CA THR A 60 -5.20 2.02 -7.61
C THR A 60 -5.88 2.68 -8.81
N PRO A 61 -5.62 3.97 -9.05
CA PRO A 61 -6.31 4.66 -10.13
C PRO A 61 -5.93 4.01 -11.49
N LYS A 62 -6.91 3.85 -12.38
CA LYS A 62 -6.79 3.02 -13.59
C LYS A 62 -5.73 3.58 -14.55
N GLU A 63 -4.96 2.70 -15.19
CA GLU A 63 -3.89 3.08 -16.13
C GLU A 63 -4.48 3.75 -17.39
N GLU A 64 -5.66 3.33 -17.82
CA GLU A 64 -6.39 3.93 -18.94
C GLU A 64 -6.68 5.42 -18.72
N ASP A 65 -7.03 5.81 -17.49
CA ASP A 65 -7.34 7.20 -17.17
C ASP A 65 -6.06 8.04 -17.15
N LEU A 66 -4.94 7.46 -16.71
CA LEU A 66 -3.62 8.10 -16.82
C LEU A 66 -3.22 8.35 -18.28
N VAL A 67 -3.45 7.38 -19.18
CA VAL A 67 -3.19 7.55 -20.62
C VAL A 67 -4.08 8.67 -21.20
N LYS A 68 -5.35 8.74 -20.80
CA LYS A 68 -6.27 9.82 -21.23
C LYS A 68 -5.79 11.18 -20.77
N MET A 69 -5.26 11.30 -19.54
CA MET A 69 -4.74 12.57 -19.01
C MET A 69 -3.63 13.17 -19.87
N PHE A 70 -2.76 12.33 -20.44
CA PHE A 70 -1.64 12.79 -21.26
C PHE A 70 -1.99 12.85 -22.76
N LYS A 71 -3.17 12.38 -23.17
CA LYS A 71 -3.59 12.37 -24.58
C LYS A 71 -3.73 13.81 -25.08
N LYS A 72 -3.03 14.13 -26.17
CA LYS A 72 -3.02 15.44 -26.87
C LYS A 72 -2.26 16.59 -26.17
N ILE A 73 -1.52 16.34 -25.09
CA ILE A 73 -0.65 17.38 -24.50
C ILE A 73 0.65 17.46 -25.30
N LYS A 74 0.82 18.53 -26.08
CA LYS A 74 2.08 18.83 -26.80
C LYS A 74 2.98 19.82 -26.04
N ASP A 75 2.42 20.57 -25.11
CA ASP A 75 3.13 21.60 -24.35
C ASP A 75 3.83 21.02 -23.11
N ILE A 76 5.12 21.31 -22.97
CA ILE A 76 5.98 20.80 -21.88
C ILE A 76 5.53 21.31 -20.50
N LYS A 77 5.12 22.58 -20.38
CA LYS A 77 4.65 23.14 -19.11
C LYS A 77 3.34 22.47 -18.68
N LYS A 78 2.40 22.29 -19.63
CA LYS A 78 1.14 21.57 -19.36
C LYS A 78 1.39 20.11 -18.98
N ARG A 79 2.32 19.42 -19.66
CA ARG A 79 2.72 18.05 -19.31
C ARG A 79 3.25 17.98 -17.88
N ASN A 80 4.17 18.86 -17.51
CA ASN A 80 4.78 18.87 -16.17
C ASN A 80 3.75 19.16 -15.07
N SER A 81 2.82 20.09 -15.30
CA SER A 81 1.70 20.33 -14.38
C SER A 81 0.79 19.10 -14.25
N THR A 82 0.55 18.39 -15.35
CA THR A 82 -0.28 17.17 -15.35
C THR A 82 0.42 16.01 -14.62
N ILE A 83 1.74 15.90 -14.72
CA ILE A 83 2.56 14.94 -13.96
C ILE A 83 2.39 15.17 -12.44
N VAL A 84 2.48 16.41 -11.98
CA VAL A 84 2.29 16.75 -10.57
C VAL A 84 0.87 16.42 -10.11
N LYS A 85 -0.13 16.71 -10.94
CA LYS A 85 -1.53 16.37 -10.66
C LYS A 85 -1.73 14.86 -10.53
N ALA A 86 -1.26 14.07 -11.50
CA ALA A 86 -1.36 12.61 -11.45
C ALA A 86 -0.67 12.03 -10.20
N TYR A 87 0.48 12.57 -9.80
CA TYR A 87 1.13 12.14 -8.57
C TYR A 87 0.28 12.44 -7.32
N LYS A 88 -0.34 13.63 -7.24
CA LYS A 88 -1.26 14.00 -6.14
C LYS A 88 -2.53 13.14 -6.12
N GLU A 89 -2.96 12.63 -7.26
CA GLU A 89 -4.09 11.69 -7.39
C GLU A 89 -3.72 10.23 -7.04
N GLY A 90 -2.48 9.98 -6.60
CA GLY A 90 -2.06 8.67 -6.10
C GLY A 90 -1.39 7.77 -7.15
N TYR A 91 -1.15 8.26 -8.37
CA TYR A 91 -0.35 7.52 -9.35
C TYR A 91 1.12 7.50 -8.95
N SER A 92 1.74 6.31 -8.97
CA SER A 92 3.17 6.18 -8.69
C SER A 92 4.02 6.81 -9.80
N GLN A 93 5.20 7.33 -9.44
CA GLN A 93 6.16 7.91 -10.40
C GLN A 93 6.55 6.91 -11.48
N HIS A 94 6.64 5.62 -11.13
CA HIS A 94 6.91 4.54 -12.07
C HIS A 94 5.80 4.37 -13.11
N ARG A 95 4.52 4.39 -12.70
CA ARG A 95 3.38 4.29 -13.63
C ARG A 95 3.30 5.49 -14.57
N ILE A 96 3.52 6.68 -14.06
CA ILE A 96 3.58 7.92 -14.87
C ILE A 96 4.74 7.85 -15.88
N ALA A 97 5.92 7.40 -15.44
CA ALA A 97 7.09 7.21 -16.29
C ALA A 97 6.81 6.21 -17.43
N LYS A 98 6.17 5.08 -17.12
CA LYS A 98 5.77 4.05 -18.10
C LYS A 98 4.83 4.62 -19.16
N VAL A 99 3.77 5.33 -18.77
CA VAL A 99 2.81 5.93 -19.71
C VAL A 99 3.46 6.99 -20.61
N LEU A 100 4.41 7.75 -20.08
CA LEU A 100 5.09 8.80 -20.84
C LEU A 100 6.33 8.32 -21.62
N GLY A 101 6.77 7.07 -21.42
CA GLY A 101 8.02 6.56 -22.00
C GLY A 101 9.26 7.31 -21.49
N MET A 102 9.23 7.79 -20.25
CA MET A 102 10.30 8.60 -19.65
C MET A 102 10.99 7.84 -18.53
N ALA A 103 12.22 8.24 -18.18
CA ALA A 103 12.89 7.72 -16.98
C ALA A 103 12.16 8.20 -15.71
N GLN A 104 12.05 7.32 -14.70
CA GLN A 104 11.45 7.66 -13.40
C GLN A 104 12.17 8.84 -12.72
N SER A 105 13.49 8.93 -12.85
CA SER A 105 14.29 10.04 -12.33
C SER A 105 13.86 11.40 -12.90
N THR A 106 13.44 11.44 -14.16
CA THR A 106 12.92 12.66 -14.79
C THR A 106 11.57 13.06 -14.19
N ILE A 107 10.69 12.10 -13.92
CA ILE A 107 9.40 12.35 -13.24
C ILE A 107 9.64 12.88 -11.83
N HIS A 108 10.54 12.27 -11.07
CA HIS A 108 10.95 12.73 -9.74
C HIS A 108 11.44 14.19 -9.79
N GLY A 109 12.33 14.52 -10.73
CA GLY A 109 12.87 15.87 -10.88
C GLY A 109 11.83 16.91 -11.31
N ILE A 110 10.74 16.51 -11.97
CA ILE A 110 9.61 17.39 -12.29
C ILE A 110 8.76 17.62 -11.03
N ILE A 111 8.41 16.55 -10.32
CA ILE A 111 7.63 16.66 -9.08
C ILE A 111 8.35 17.52 -8.05
N LYS A 112 9.66 17.33 -7.86
CA LYS A 112 10.45 18.15 -6.92
C LYS A 112 10.51 19.64 -7.29
N ARG A 113 10.39 19.99 -8.58
CA ARG A 113 10.47 21.37 -9.07
C ARG A 113 9.12 22.10 -9.13
N TYR A 114 8.02 21.37 -9.28
CA TYR A 114 6.69 21.93 -9.56
C TYR A 114 5.60 21.48 -8.59
N GLY A 115 5.89 20.48 -7.73
CA GLY A 115 4.97 19.92 -6.73
C GLY A 115 5.10 20.61 -5.39
#